data_AF-A0A7G9TF43-F1
#
_entry.id   AF-A0A7G9TF43-F1
#
_cell.length_a   1.000
_cell.length_b   1.000
_cell.length_c   1.000
_cell.angle_alpha   90.00
_cell.angle_beta   90.00
_cell.angle_gamma   90.00
#
_symmetry.space_group_name_H-M   'P 1'
#
loop_
_entity.id
_entity.type
_entity.pdbx_description
1 polymer ?
#
loop_
_entity_poly.entity_id
_entity_poly.type
_entity_poly.pdbx_seq_one_letter_code
_entity_poly.pdbx_strand_id
1 'polypeptide(L)'
;MDRPYNLLFLCTGNSARSILAEAMANHLGKGRFHAYSAGSHPRGRVHPIALQILQDAGLPTATLRSKPWDEFAAADAPAMDLIITVCDKAAGEACPVWPGHPVTAHWGVEDPAAVAGSPEQVRQAFAHALHLLQHRITLLLALKPEALDRLALETRVREIGRSS
;
A
#
# COMPACT_ATOMS: atom_id res chain seq x y z
N MET A 1 9.89 -17.53 -16.81
CA MET A 1 8.83 -16.67 -16.24
C MET A 1 9.53 -15.76 -15.26
N ASP A 2 9.51 -14.45 -15.51
CA ASP A 2 10.08 -13.50 -14.57
C ASP A 2 9.24 -13.49 -13.29
N ARG A 3 9.90 -13.36 -12.13
CA ARG A 3 9.22 -13.31 -10.84
C ARG A 3 8.33 -12.05 -10.76
N PRO A 4 7.20 -12.09 -10.03
CA PRO A 4 6.39 -10.89 -9.81
C PRO A 4 7.21 -9.81 -9.07
N TYR A 5 6.85 -8.55 -9.33
CA TYR A 5 7.36 -7.40 -8.59
C TYR A 5 6.65 -7.31 -7.24
N ASN A 6 7.42 -7.38 -6.16
CA ASN A 6 6.89 -7.33 -4.81
C ASN A 6 6.77 -5.87 -4.34
N LEU A 7 5.56 -5.50 -3.91
CA LEU A 7 5.23 -4.18 -3.38
C LEU A 7 4.92 -4.28 -1.88
N LEU A 8 5.43 -3.37 -1.07
CA LEU A 8 5.04 -3.25 0.35
C LEU A 8 4.42 -1.88 0.63
N PHE A 9 3.15 -1.88 1.02
CA PHE A 9 2.45 -0.68 1.48
C PHE A 9 2.54 -0.54 2.99
N LEU A 10 3.10 0.59 3.45
CA LEU A 10 3.31 0.86 4.87
C LEU A 10 2.40 1.97 5.37
N CYS A 11 1.72 1.73 6.50
CA CYS A 11 1.11 2.79 7.28
C CYS A 11 1.26 2.50 8.77
N THR A 12 1.05 3.47 9.65
CA THR A 12 1.28 3.29 11.09
C THR A 12 0.53 2.09 11.66
N GLY A 13 -0.78 1.99 11.40
CA GLY A 13 -1.64 1.01 12.05
C GLY A 13 -1.88 -0.30 11.30
N ASN A 14 -1.48 -0.39 10.03
CA ASN A 14 -1.87 -1.47 9.10
C ASN A 14 -3.32 -1.94 9.28
N SER A 15 -4.25 -0.98 9.25
CA SER A 15 -5.67 -1.24 9.55
C SER A 15 -6.62 -0.74 8.45
N ALA A 16 -6.27 0.33 7.73
CA ALA A 16 -7.11 0.90 6.68
C ALA A 16 -6.32 1.12 5.38
N ARG A 17 -5.64 2.25 5.21
CA ARG A 17 -5.00 2.68 3.95
C ARG A 17 -4.10 1.62 3.30
N SER A 18 -3.15 1.04 4.04
CA SER A 18 -2.25 0.04 3.46
C SER A 18 -2.95 -1.29 3.14
N ILE A 19 -4.04 -1.62 3.84
CA ILE A 19 -4.89 -2.78 3.52
C ILE A 19 -5.68 -2.53 2.23
N LEU A 20 -6.26 -1.33 2.07
CA LEU A 20 -6.93 -0.92 0.83
C LEU A 20 -5.97 -1.00 -0.37
N ALA A 21 -4.73 -0.54 -0.18
CA ALA A 21 -3.69 -0.57 -1.19
C ALA A 21 -3.26 -2.01 -1.55
N GLU A 22 -3.03 -2.89 -0.56
CA GLU A 22 -2.68 -4.30 -0.77
C GLU A 22 -3.73 -5.01 -1.63
N ALA A 23 -5.00 -4.91 -1.25
CA ALA A 23 -6.10 -5.57 -1.95
C ALA A 23 -6.26 -5.05 -3.39
N MET A 24 -6.23 -3.73 -3.57
CA MET A 24 -6.37 -3.10 -4.89
C MET A 24 -5.19 -3.44 -5.81
N ALA A 25 -3.96 -3.40 -5.31
CA ALA A 25 -2.77 -3.70 -6.09
C ALA A 25 -2.72 -5.18 -6.51
N ASN A 26 -3.06 -6.11 -5.64
CA ASN A 26 -3.14 -7.54 -5.99
C ASN A 26 -4.23 -7.80 -7.04
N HIS A 27 -5.39 -7.13 -6.93
CA HIS A 27 -6.48 -7.28 -7.89
C HIS A 27 -6.09 -6.76 -9.29
N LEU A 28 -5.54 -5.55 -9.37
CA LEU A 28 -5.15 -4.95 -10.65
C LEU A 28 -3.85 -5.53 -11.24
N GLY A 29 -2.93 -5.99 -10.38
CA GLY A 29 -1.62 -6.49 -10.76
C GLY A 29 -1.64 -7.81 -11.54
N LYS A 30 -2.72 -8.61 -11.42
CA LYS A 30 -2.95 -9.85 -12.18
C LYS A 30 -1.72 -10.77 -12.28
N GLY A 31 -0.97 -10.89 -11.18
CA GLY A 31 0.23 -11.74 -11.08
C GLY A 31 1.53 -11.13 -11.60
N ARG A 32 1.52 -9.94 -12.23
CA ARG A 32 2.76 -9.18 -12.51
C ARG A 32 3.33 -8.53 -11.26
N PHE A 33 2.45 -8.15 -10.34
CA PHE A 33 2.79 -7.55 -9.07
C PHE A 33 2.16 -8.37 -7.95
N HIS A 34 2.90 -8.48 -6.84
CA HIS A 34 2.42 -9.08 -5.60
C HIS A 34 2.57 -8.04 -4.50
N ALA A 35 1.42 -7.58 -3.97
CA ALA A 35 1.38 -6.57 -2.94
C ALA A 35 1.23 -7.19 -1.56
N TYR A 36 1.93 -6.57 -0.61
CA TYR A 36 1.85 -6.80 0.82
C TYR A 36 1.56 -5.48 1.52
N SER A 37 1.11 -5.54 2.76
CA SER A 37 1.03 -4.37 3.64
C SER A 37 1.48 -4.67 5.04
N ALA A 38 2.01 -3.65 5.71
CA ALA A 38 2.39 -3.74 7.11
C ALA A 38 2.31 -2.37 7.79
N GLY A 39 2.64 -2.35 9.07
CA GLY A 39 2.74 -1.11 9.82
C GLY A 39 3.76 -1.14 10.94
N SER A 40 4.19 0.04 11.34
CA SER A 40 5.15 0.22 12.43
C SER A 40 4.54 -0.04 13.81
N HIS A 41 3.25 0.29 13.97
CA HIS A 41 2.48 0.10 15.19
C HIS A 41 1.14 -0.55 14.83
N PRO A 42 1.14 -1.81 14.34
CA PRO A 42 -0.05 -2.46 13.83
C PRO A 42 -1.14 -2.52 14.90
N ARG A 43 -2.39 -2.26 14.49
CA ARG A 43 -3.55 -2.30 15.38
C ARG A 43 -3.97 -3.72 15.78
N GLY A 44 -3.39 -4.75 15.15
CA GLY A 44 -3.73 -6.15 15.35
C GLY A 44 -5.05 -6.58 14.68
N ARG A 45 -5.80 -5.65 14.09
CA ARG A 45 -7.02 -5.91 13.32
C ARG A 45 -7.19 -4.95 12.14
N VAL A 46 -7.78 -5.46 11.08
CA VAL A 46 -8.21 -4.64 9.94
C VAL A 46 -9.45 -3.84 10.34
N HIS A 47 -9.54 -2.59 9.89
CA HIS A 47 -10.67 -1.72 10.15
C HIS A 47 -11.93 -2.27 9.44
N PRO A 48 -13.06 -2.44 10.15
CA PRO A 48 -14.26 -3.05 9.54
C PRO A 48 -14.76 -2.33 8.29
N ILE A 49 -14.76 -0.98 8.28
CA ILE A 49 -15.18 -0.20 7.11
C ILE A 49 -14.22 -0.39 5.92
N ALA A 50 -12.92 -0.63 6.15
CA ALA A 50 -12.00 -0.93 5.04
C ALA A 50 -12.37 -2.28 4.40
N LEU A 51 -12.68 -3.30 5.21
CA LEU A 51 -13.16 -4.60 4.71
C LEU A 51 -14.46 -4.45 3.92
N GLN A 52 -15.41 -3.68 4.43
CA GLN A 52 -16.69 -3.46 3.78
C GLN A 52 -16.54 -2.74 2.44
N ILE A 53 -15.72 -1.68 2.38
CA ILE A 53 -15.43 -0.97 1.12
C ILE A 53 -14.76 -1.88 0.09
N LEU A 54 -13.85 -2.76 0.52
CA LEU A 54 -13.24 -3.74 -0.37
C LEU A 54 -14.26 -4.78 -0.87
N GLN A 55 -15.13 -5.27 0.00
CA GLN A 55 -16.18 -6.23 -0.35
C GLN A 55 -17.19 -5.62 -1.34
N ASP A 56 -17.63 -4.38 -1.09
CA ASP A 56 -18.53 -3.64 -1.99
C ASP A 56 -17.89 -3.42 -3.37
N ALA A 57 -16.56 -3.27 -3.43
CA ALA A 57 -15.80 -3.18 -4.67
C ALA A 57 -15.51 -4.55 -5.32
N GLY A 58 -15.99 -5.66 -4.75
CA GLY A 58 -15.75 -7.01 -5.25
C GLY A 58 -14.32 -7.54 -5.03
N LEU A 59 -13.58 -6.96 -4.09
CA LEU A 59 -12.17 -7.30 -3.82
C LEU A 59 -12.06 -8.38 -2.74
N PRO A 60 -11.18 -9.39 -2.92
CA PRO A 60 -10.95 -10.41 -1.91
C PRO A 60 -10.40 -9.83 -0.60
N THR A 61 -10.91 -10.28 0.54
CA THR A 61 -10.48 -9.82 1.87
C THR A 61 -10.01 -10.91 2.82
N ALA A 62 -10.19 -12.18 2.47
CA ALA A 62 -9.99 -13.32 3.39
C ALA A 62 -8.55 -13.45 3.93
N THR A 63 -7.55 -13.01 3.17
CA THR A 63 -6.13 -13.11 3.54
C THR A 63 -5.58 -11.84 4.17
N LEU A 64 -6.38 -10.77 4.24
CA LEU A 64 -5.93 -9.47 4.75
C LEU A 64 -5.83 -9.51 6.28
N ARG A 65 -4.68 -9.07 6.81
CA ARG A 65 -4.44 -8.97 8.26
C ARG A 65 -3.57 -7.78 8.60
N SER A 66 -3.74 -7.26 9.81
CA SER A 66 -2.88 -6.24 10.41
C SER A 66 -1.62 -6.90 10.99
N LYS A 67 -0.44 -6.42 10.60
CA LYS A 67 0.85 -7.04 10.90
C LYS A 67 2.00 -6.04 11.01
N PRO A 68 3.01 -6.31 11.86
CA PRO A 68 4.18 -5.46 11.98
C PRO A 68 5.04 -5.54 10.72
N TRP A 69 5.73 -4.45 10.41
CA TRP A 69 6.61 -4.37 9.25
C TRP A 69 7.90 -5.19 9.39
N ASP A 70 8.22 -5.66 10.60
CA ASP A 70 9.43 -6.43 10.91
C ASP A 70 9.36 -7.80 10.24
N GLU A 71 8.15 -8.32 10.00
CA GLU A 71 7.92 -9.53 9.22
C GLU A 71 8.51 -9.44 7.80
N PHE A 72 8.67 -8.23 7.26
CA PHE A 72 9.20 -7.99 5.92
C PHE A 72 10.68 -7.57 5.92
N ALA A 73 11.28 -7.40 7.10
CA ALA A 73 12.70 -7.10 7.25
C ALA A 73 13.53 -8.36 7.60
N ALA A 74 12.88 -9.49 7.87
CA ALA A 74 13.53 -10.76 8.16
C ALA A 74 14.27 -11.34 6.92
N ALA A 75 15.27 -12.19 7.16
CA ALA A 75 16.11 -12.74 6.10
C ALA A 75 15.36 -13.70 5.14
N ASP A 76 14.29 -14.34 5.62
CA ASP A 76 13.40 -15.23 4.88
C ASP A 76 12.17 -14.52 4.32
N ALA A 77 12.02 -13.22 4.57
CA ALA A 77 10.94 -12.43 4.03
C ALA A 77 11.04 -12.33 2.50
N PRO A 78 9.90 -12.18 1.79
CA PRO A 78 9.93 -11.91 0.37
C PRO A 78 10.77 -10.65 0.08
N ALA A 79 11.65 -10.72 -0.92
CA ALA A 79 12.44 -9.56 -1.31
C ALA A 79 11.53 -8.48 -1.92
N MET A 80 11.54 -7.28 -1.34
CA MET A 80 10.72 -6.16 -1.83
C MET A 80 11.42 -5.45 -2.98
N ASP A 81 10.67 -5.12 -4.02
CA ASP A 81 11.16 -4.28 -5.12
C ASP A 81 10.78 -2.81 -4.91
N LEU A 82 9.58 -2.57 -4.36
CA LEU A 82 9.10 -1.23 -4.04
C LEU A 82 8.47 -1.18 -2.64
N ILE A 83 8.76 -0.11 -1.91
CA ILE A 83 8.15 0.20 -0.62
C ILE A 83 7.47 1.56 -0.70
N ILE A 84 6.18 1.59 -0.38
CA ILE A 84 5.33 2.76 -0.51
C ILE A 84 4.72 3.08 0.86
N THR A 85 5.11 4.21 1.45
CA THR A 85 4.46 4.72 2.66
C THR A 85 3.21 5.50 2.29
N VAL A 86 2.07 5.19 2.91
CA VAL A 86 0.77 5.83 2.62
C VAL A 86 0.25 6.74 3.74
N CYS A 87 1.03 6.91 4.80
CA CYS A 87 0.77 7.92 5.84
C CYS A 87 2.06 8.68 6.18
N ASP A 88 1.91 9.97 6.50
CA ASP A 88 3.05 10.86 6.79
C ASP A 88 3.86 10.38 7.99
N LYS A 89 3.19 9.80 8.98
CA LYS A 89 3.85 9.25 10.18
C LYS A 89 4.78 8.08 9.85
N ALA A 90 4.36 7.17 8.96
CA ALA A 90 5.23 6.06 8.55
C ALA A 90 6.40 6.53 7.68
N ALA A 91 6.27 7.65 6.97
CA ALA A 91 7.37 8.24 6.22
C ALA A 91 8.44 8.89 7.12
N GLY A 92 8.05 9.38 8.31
CA GLY A 92 8.95 10.04 9.25
C GLY A 92 9.54 9.15 10.35
N GLU A 93 9.13 7.89 10.44
CA GLU A 93 9.68 6.92 11.39
C GLU A 93 10.99 6.32 10.87
N ALA A 94 11.89 5.92 11.78
CA ALA A 94 13.12 5.23 11.45
C ALA A 94 12.79 3.86 10.83
N CYS A 95 12.68 3.82 9.50
CA CYS A 95 12.41 2.60 8.77
C CYS A 95 13.55 1.60 8.99
N PRO A 96 13.24 0.30 9.11
CA PRO A 96 14.27 -0.73 9.15
C PRO A 96 15.10 -0.71 7.86
N VAL A 97 16.32 -1.24 7.94
CA VAL A 97 17.14 -1.47 6.75
C VAL A 97 16.51 -2.59 5.94
N TRP A 98 15.93 -2.25 4.80
CA TRP A 98 15.27 -3.21 3.92
C TRP A 98 16.29 -4.03 3.12
N PRO A 99 16.24 -5.37 3.18
CA PRO A 99 17.06 -6.22 2.32
C PRO A 99 16.86 -5.87 0.84
N GLY A 100 17.94 -5.86 0.05
CA GLY A 100 17.89 -5.64 -1.40
C GLY A 100 17.74 -4.18 -1.86
N HIS A 101 17.71 -3.20 -0.95
CA HIS A 101 17.63 -1.76 -1.26
C HIS A 101 16.47 -1.40 -2.22
N PRO A 102 15.21 -1.69 -1.85
CA PRO A 102 14.05 -1.40 -2.67
C PRO A 102 13.94 0.08 -3.03
N VAL A 103 13.23 0.36 -4.12
CA VAL A 103 12.79 1.72 -4.45
C VAL A 103 11.76 2.18 -3.40
N THR A 104 11.92 3.39 -2.88
CA THR A 104 11.01 3.94 -1.86
C THR A 104 10.27 5.18 -2.35
N ALA A 105 8.98 5.26 -2.01
CA ALA A 105 8.15 6.41 -2.28
C ALA A 105 7.15 6.67 -1.16
N HIS A 106 6.63 7.90 -1.14
CA HIS A 106 5.59 8.32 -0.24
C HIS A 106 4.36 8.77 -1.03
N TRP A 107 3.23 8.11 -0.78
CA TRP A 107 1.94 8.38 -1.39
C TRP A 107 0.96 8.80 -0.30
N GLY A 108 1.07 10.05 0.18
CA GLY A 108 0.22 10.56 1.25
C GLY A 108 -1.27 10.34 0.96
N VAL A 109 -1.95 9.65 1.87
CA VAL A 109 -3.41 9.46 1.87
C VAL A 109 -3.94 9.87 3.24
N GLU A 110 -4.90 10.78 3.25
CA GLU A 110 -5.60 11.20 4.47
C GLU A 110 -6.14 9.99 5.23
N ASP A 111 -6.13 10.03 6.56
CA ASP A 111 -6.59 8.89 7.35
C ASP A 111 -8.12 8.81 7.36
N PRO A 112 -8.75 7.87 6.64
CA PRO A 112 -10.21 7.81 6.60
C PRO A 112 -10.79 7.40 7.96
N ALA A 113 -9.99 6.76 8.83
CA ALA A 113 -10.40 6.38 10.18
C ALA A 113 -10.37 7.56 11.17
N ALA A 114 -9.78 8.70 10.79
CA ALA A 114 -9.77 9.92 11.61
C ALA A 114 -10.95 10.86 11.29
N VAL A 115 -11.72 10.58 10.23
CA VAL A 115 -12.90 11.38 9.88
C VAL A 115 -14.00 11.16 10.92
N ALA A 116 -14.48 12.25 11.50
CA ALA A 116 -15.63 12.28 12.39
C ALA A 116 -16.87 12.74 11.62
N GLY A 117 -18.04 12.18 11.94
CA GLY A 117 -19.30 12.55 11.30
C GLY A 117 -20.30 11.42 11.24
N SER A 118 -21.25 11.52 10.32
CA SER A 118 -22.22 10.47 10.06
C SER A 118 -21.55 9.21 9.49
N PRO A 119 -22.18 8.02 9.63
CA PRO A 119 -21.67 6.79 9.03
C PRO A 119 -21.39 6.92 7.53
N GLU A 120 -22.21 7.69 6.82
CA GLU A 120 -22.05 7.95 5.38
C GLU A 120 -20.81 8.81 5.09
N GLN A 121 -20.55 9.85 5.89
CA GLN A 121 -19.33 10.67 5.73
C GLN A 121 -18.06 9.85 5.96
N VAL A 122 -18.06 8.99 6.98
CA VAL A 122 -16.93 8.08 7.24
C VAL A 122 -16.76 7.11 6.07
N ARG A 123 -17.84 6.47 5.60
CA ARG A 123 -17.82 5.57 4.45
C ARG A 123 -17.29 6.26 3.19
N GLN A 124 -17.71 7.49 2.91
CA GLN A 124 -17.22 8.29 1.79
C GLN A 124 -15.72 8.57 1.90
N ALA A 125 -15.19 8.83 3.09
CA ALA A 125 -13.75 9.00 3.29
C ALA A 125 -12.96 7.72 2.95
N PHE A 126 -13.45 6.54 3.35
CA PHE A 126 -12.81 5.27 2.97
C PHE A 126 -12.90 5.00 1.46
N ALA A 127 -14.04 5.29 0.84
CA ALA A 127 -14.21 5.16 -0.61
C ALA A 127 -13.26 6.09 -1.38
N HIS A 128 -13.14 7.35 -0.93
CA HIS A 128 -12.21 8.31 -1.50
C HIS A 128 -10.75 7.83 -1.38
N ALA A 129 -10.35 7.33 -0.20
CA ALA A 129 -9.02 6.75 -0.01
C ALA A 129 -8.76 5.56 -0.96
N LEU A 130 -9.74 4.68 -1.17
CA LEU A 130 -9.62 3.57 -2.12
C LEU A 130 -9.45 4.08 -3.56
N HIS A 131 -10.27 5.06 -4.00
CA HIS A 131 -10.18 5.61 -5.35
C HIS A 131 -8.84 6.29 -5.62
N LEU A 132 -8.33 7.07 -4.67
CA LEU A 132 -7.03 7.71 -4.78
C LEU A 132 -5.91 6.67 -4.92
N LEU A 133 -5.94 5.63 -4.08
CA LEU A 133 -5.00 4.51 -4.16
C LEU A 133 -5.12 3.76 -5.49
N GLN A 134 -6.34 3.50 -5.95
CA GLN A 134 -6.60 2.85 -7.24
C GLN A 134 -6.00 3.63 -8.40
N HIS A 135 -6.18 4.95 -8.43
CA HIS A 135 -5.60 5.81 -9.47
C HIS A 135 -4.07 5.70 -9.50
N ARG A 136 -3.42 5.86 -8.34
CA ARG A 136 -1.95 5.77 -8.21
C ARG A 136 -1.40 4.38 -8.54
N ILE A 137 -2.07 3.34 -8.07
CA ILE A 137 -1.73 1.94 -8.38
C ILE A 137 -1.85 1.70 -9.88
N THR A 138 -2.90 2.20 -10.53
CA THR A 138 -3.07 2.06 -11.98
C THR A 138 -1.91 2.70 -12.75
N LEU A 139 -1.47 3.90 -12.34
CA LEU A 139 -0.29 4.56 -12.92
C LEU A 139 0.99 3.74 -12.70
N LEU A 140 1.17 3.17 -11.50
CA LEU A 140 2.32 2.32 -11.17
C LEU A 140 2.35 1.07 -12.06
N LEU A 141 1.22 0.39 -12.22
CA LEU A 141 1.11 -0.83 -13.04
C LEU A 141 1.30 -0.57 -14.53
N ALA A 142 1.08 0.67 -14.98
CA ALA A 142 1.35 1.10 -16.34
C ALA A 142 2.84 1.34 -16.62
N LEU A 143 3.68 1.45 -15.56
CA LEU A 143 5.12 1.49 -15.74
C LEU A 143 5.63 0.14 -16.29
N LYS A 144 6.77 0.21 -16.98
CA LYS A 144 7.56 -0.95 -17.41
C LYS A 144 8.87 -0.94 -16.64
N PRO A 145 8.92 -1.45 -15.39
CA PRO A 145 10.11 -1.39 -14.56
C PRO A 145 11.33 -2.01 -15.23
N GLU A 146 11.14 -3.04 -16.05
CA GLU A 146 12.17 -3.70 -16.86
C GLU A 146 12.85 -2.77 -17.88
N ALA A 147 12.21 -1.67 -18.25
CA ALA A 147 12.72 -0.69 -19.20
C ALA A 147 13.27 0.58 -18.52
N LEU A 148 13.26 0.64 -17.19
CA LEU A 148 13.69 1.79 -16.40
C LEU A 148 14.93 1.42 -15.57
N ASP A 149 15.91 2.31 -15.54
CA ASP A 149 16.92 2.21 -14.49
C ASP A 149 16.31 2.55 -13.12
N ARG A 150 17.06 2.24 -12.05
CA ARG A 150 16.59 2.40 -10.67
C ARG A 150 16.22 3.85 -10.34
N LEU A 151 17.00 4.83 -10.80
CA LEU A 151 16.78 6.24 -10.50
C LEU A 151 15.55 6.78 -11.22
N ALA A 152 15.37 6.38 -12.48
CA ALA A 152 14.19 6.69 -13.27
C ALA A 152 12.93 6.07 -12.63
N LEU A 153 12.98 4.80 -12.22
CA LEU A 153 11.88 4.14 -11.53
C LEU A 153 11.53 4.87 -10.22
N GLU A 154 12.52 5.18 -9.38
CA GLU A 154 12.33 5.92 -8.13
C GLU A 154 11.68 7.28 -8.36
N THR A 155 12.12 8.01 -9.38
CA THR A 155 11.54 9.30 -9.77
C THR A 155 10.07 9.15 -10.16
N ARG A 156 9.74 8.21 -11.05
CA ARG A 156 8.37 7.97 -11.50
C ARG A 156 7.44 7.56 -10.36
N VAL A 157 7.88 6.66 -9.49
CA VAL A 157 7.06 6.18 -8.37
C VAL A 157 6.80 7.31 -7.37
N ARG A 158 7.75 8.23 -7.17
CA ARG A 158 7.53 9.45 -6.36
C ARG A 158 6.58 10.45 -7.02
N GLU A 159 6.67 10.64 -8.34
CA GLU A 159 5.76 11.51 -9.09
C GLU A 159 4.30 11.03 -8.97
N ILE A 160 4.07 9.72 -9.08
CA ILE A 160 2.75 9.11 -8.89
C ILE A 160 2.16 9.46 -7.50
N GLY A 161 2.99 9.55 -6.47
CA GLY A 161 2.55 9.94 -5.13
C GLY A 161 1.94 11.34 -5.03
N ARG A 162 2.18 12.19 -6.02
CA ARG A 162 1.68 13.57 -6.09
C ARG A 162 0.46 13.73 -7.00
N SER A 163 0.02 12.67 -7.70
CA SER A 163 -1.19 12.75 -8.51
C SER A 163 -2.44 12.74 -7.62
N SER A 164 -3.46 13.49 -8.07
CA SER A 164 -4.79 13.60 -7.46
C SER A 164 -5.77 12.66 -8.14
#